data_AF-A0AA87B226-F1
#
_entry.id   AF-A0AA87B226-F1
#
_cell.length_a   1.000
_cell.length_b   1.000
_cell.length_c   1.000
_cell.angle_alpha   90.00
_cell.angle_beta   90.00
_cell.angle_gamma   90.00
#
_symmetry.space_group_name_H-M   'P 1'
#
loop_
_entity.id
_entity.type
_entity.pdbx_description
1 polymer ?
#
loop_
_entity_poly.entity_id
_entity_poly.type
_entity_poly.pdbx_seq_one_letter_code
_entity_poly.pdbx_strand_id
1 'polypeptide(L)' 'MVRVGGLVRCTDDFEEQARVLNAASDLICEVLGHAGKHARISFGTNALPSGMAVEIEAIAEVD' A
#
# COMPACT_ATOMS: atom_id res chain seq x y z
N MET A 1 -9.14 -6.94 -7.60
CA MET A 1 -8.35 -5.77 -7.18
C MET A 1 -7.50 -5.31 -8.35
N VAL A 2 -7.55 -4.05 -8.75
CA VAL A 2 -6.79 -3.56 -9.94
C VAL A 2 -5.45 -2.97 -9.51
N ARG A 3 -5.48 -2.04 -8.55
CA ARG A 3 -4.30 -1.32 -8.08
C ARG A 3 -4.35 -1.05 -6.59
N VAL A 4 -3.19 -1.12 -5.94
CA VAL A 4 -2.97 -0.65 -4.56
C VAL A 4 -1.84 0.38 -4.56
N GLY A 5 -2.11 1.57 -4.03
CA GLY A 5 -1.10 2.60 -3.78
C GLY A 5 -0.87 2.74 -2.28
N GLY A 6 0.36 3.05 -1.88
CA GLY A 6 0.64 3.33 -0.48
C GLY A 6 1.65 4.45 -0.29
N LEU A 7 1.36 5.30 0.69
CA LEU A 7 2.23 6.34 1.18
C LEU A 7 2.75 5.93 2.54
N VAL A 8 4.06 5.93 2.70
CA VAL A 8 4.73 5.60 3.96
C VAL A 8 5.33 6.89 4.51
N ARG A 9 4.92 7.26 5.72
CA ARG A 9 5.51 8.39 6.42
C ARG A 9 6.89 7.99 6.94
N CYS A 10 7.94 8.54 6.35
CA CYS A 10 9.32 8.17 6.66
C CYS A 10 10.28 9.35 6.51
N THR A 11 11.52 9.15 6.94
CA THR A 11 12.64 10.05 6.66
C THR A 11 13.14 9.86 5.23
N ASP A 12 13.92 10.83 4.73
CA ASP A 12 14.42 10.83 3.35
C ASP A 12 15.41 9.69 3.05
N ASP A 13 16.04 9.13 4.08
CA ASP A 13 17.00 8.02 4.02
C ASP A 13 16.34 6.64 4.13
N PHE A 14 15.02 6.57 4.34
CA PHE A 14 14.31 5.30 4.38
C PHE A 14 13.97 4.82 2.96
N GLU A 15 14.46 3.64 2.56
CA GLU A 15 14.28 3.09 1.21
C GLU A 15 13.43 1.80 1.17
N GLU A 16 12.78 1.44 2.29
CA GLU A 16 12.05 0.17 2.41
C GLU A 16 10.52 0.31 2.29
N GLN A 17 10.01 1.36 1.63
CA GLN A 17 8.57 1.59 1.48
C GLN A 17 7.87 0.40 0.82
N ALA A 18 8.52 -0.23 -0.16
CA ALA A 18 7.99 -1.42 -0.82
C ALA A 18 7.86 -2.61 0.14
N ARG A 19 8.74 -2.73 1.15
CA ARG A 19 8.69 -3.77 2.18
C ARG A 19 7.55 -3.53 3.15
N VAL A 20 7.32 -2.28 3.54
CA VAL A 20 6.17 -1.90 4.38
C VAL A 20 4.85 -2.26 3.69
N LEU A 21 4.73 -1.94 2.39
CA LEU A 21 3.53 -2.23 1.62
C LEU A 21 3.30 -3.73 1.34
N ASN A 22 4.30 -4.60 1.50
CA ASN A 22 4.08 -6.04 1.37
C ASN A 22 2.99 -6.53 2.34
N ALA A 23 2.95 -6.00 3.56
CA ALA A 23 1.93 -6.40 4.54
C ALA A 23 0.49 -6.16 4.03
N ALA A 24 0.26 -5.06 3.32
CA ALA A 24 -1.03 -4.80 2.68
C ALA A 24 -1.29 -5.76 1.52
N SER A 25 -0.28 -5.98 0.66
CA SER A 25 -0.41 -6.90 -0.48
C SER A 25 -0.70 -8.33 -0.03
N ASP A 26 -0.01 -8.81 0.99
CA ASP A 26 -0.13 -10.16 1.55
C ASP A 26 -1.53 -10.36 2.14
N LEU A 27 -2.00 -9.41 2.96
CA LEU A 27 -3.35 -9.46 3.54
C LEU A 27 -4.45 -9.47 2.46
N ILE A 28 -4.33 -8.62 1.45
CA ILE A 28 -5.31 -8.55 0.35
C ILE A 28 -5.32 -9.87 -0.42
N CYS A 29 -4.15 -10.46 -0.71
CA CYS A 29 -4.06 -11.75 -1.39
C CYS A 29 -4.55 -12.91 -0.51
N GLU A 30 -4.31 -12.87 0.80
CA GLU A 30 -4.79 -13.87 1.76
C GLU A 30 -6.31 -13.90 1.81
N VAL A 31 -6.96 -12.73 1.90
CA VAL A 31 -8.41 -12.62 2.04
C VAL A 31 -9.14 -12.83 0.71
N LEU A 32 -8.61 -12.28 -0.40
CA LEU A 32 -9.30 -12.29 -1.70
C LEU A 32 -8.76 -13.35 -2.68
N GLY A 33 -7.72 -14.09 -2.31
CA GLY A 33 -7.10 -15.10 -3.16
C GLY A 33 -6.63 -14.52 -4.50
N HIS A 34 -7.01 -15.17 -5.61
CA HIS A 34 -6.63 -14.72 -6.95
C HIS A 34 -7.14 -13.32 -7.29
N ALA A 35 -8.34 -12.95 -6.83
CA ALA A 35 -8.93 -11.63 -7.03
C ALA A 35 -8.16 -10.52 -6.27
N GLY A 36 -7.32 -10.92 -5.32
CA GLY A 36 -6.45 -10.02 -4.56
C GLY A 36 -5.17 -9.62 -5.31
N LYS A 37 -4.77 -10.27 -6.40
CA LYS A 37 -3.57 -9.87 -7.16
C LYS A 37 -3.77 -8.50 -7.82
N HIS A 38 -2.79 -7.61 -7.69
CA HIS A 38 -2.90 -6.22 -8.12
C HIS A 38 -1.57 -5.63 -8.59
N ALA A 39 -1.63 -4.59 -9.42
CA ALA A 39 -0.50 -3.69 -9.63
C ALA A 39 -0.28 -2.80 -8.39
N ARG A 40 0.95 -2.36 -8.13
CA ARG A 40 1.22 -1.54 -6.94
C ARG A 40 2.18 -0.38 -7.17
N ILE A 41 2.08 0.61 -6.28
CA ILE A 41 3.07 1.68 -6.13
C ILE A 41 3.27 2.03 -4.65
N SER A 42 4.49 2.38 -4.27
CA SER A 42 4.85 2.72 -2.89
C SER A 42 5.79 3.91 -2.87
N PHE A 43 5.48 4.94 -2.07
CA PHE A 43 6.30 6.14 -1.96
C PHE A 43 6.47 6.60 -0.51
N GLY A 44 7.58 7.28 -0.25
CA GLY A 44 7.79 8.02 0.99
C GLY A 44 7.08 9.36 0.98
N THR A 45 6.62 9.80 2.16
CA THR A 45 6.11 11.16 2.40
C THR A 45 6.61 11.65 3.76
N ASN A 46 6.74 12.96 3.93
CA ASN A 46 7.11 13.56 5.21
C ASN A 46 5.93 13.65 6.20
N ALA A 47 4.69 13.63 5.70
CA ALA A 47 3.50 13.74 6.52
C ALA A 47 2.31 12.99 5.93
N LEU A 48 1.42 12.54 6.82
CA LEU A 48 0.10 11.99 6.54
C LEU A 48 -0.91 12.62 7.49
N PRO A 49 -2.21 12.67 7.13
CA PRO A 49 -3.26 13.15 8.01
C PRO A 49 -3.23 12.45 9.37
N SER A 50 -3.54 13.19 10.43
CA SER A 50 -3.58 12.68 11.81
C SER A 50 -2.28 12.01 12.31
N GLY A 51 -1.16 12.23 11.62
CA GLY A 51 0.13 11.65 12.00
C GLY A 51 0.25 10.15 11.73
N MET A 52 -0.57 9.58 10.84
CA MET A 52 -0.52 8.16 10.48
C MET A 52 0.86 7.73 9.96
N ALA A 53 1.18 6.44 10.14
CA ALA A 53 2.41 5.85 9.62
C ALA A 53 2.30 5.48 8.14
N VAL A 54 1.14 4.97 7.72
CA VAL A 54 0.89 4.51 6.35
C VAL A 54 -0.53 4.88 5.94
N GLU A 55 -0.69 5.32 4.70
CA GLU A 55 -1.99 5.48 4.05
C GLU A 55 -2.03 4.57 2.82
N ILE A 56 -3.16 3.90 2.59
CA ILE A 56 -3.36 2.96 1.48
C ILE A 56 -4.57 3.41 0.67
N GLU A 57 -4.38 3.50 -0.64
CA GLU A 57 -5.47 3.66 -1.61
C GLU A 57 -5.61 2.39 -2.46
N ALA A 58 -6.83 2.11 -2.92
CA ALA A 58 -7.09 0.97 -3.79
C ALA A 58 -8.10 1.32 -4.88
N ILE A 59 -7.87 0.75 -6.06
CA ILE A 59 -8.84 0.73 -7.15
C ILE A 59 -9.28 -0.72 -7.34
N ALA A 60 -10.58 -0.96 -7.19
CA ALA A 60 -11.19 -2.26 -7.37
C ALA A 60 -12.21 -2.22 -8.51
N GLU A 61 -12.21 -3.27 -9.31
CA GLU A 61 -13.30 -3.58 -10.22
C GLU A 61 -14.45 -4.18 -9.41
N VAL A 62 -15.66 -3.74 -9.72
CA VAL A 62 -16.92 -4.18 -9.09
C VAL A 62 -17.92 -4.46 -10.21
N ASP A 63 -18.59 -5.61 -10.12
CA ASP A 63 -19.65 -6.04 -11.04
C ASP A 63 -21.01 -5.41 -10.70
#